data_AF-A0A7V5AAF1-F1
#
_entry.id   AF-A0A7V5AAF1-F1
#
_cell.length_a   1.000
_cell.length_b   1.000
_cell.length_c   1.000
_cell.angle_alpha   90.00
_cell.angle_beta   90.00
_cell.angle_gamma   90.00
#
_symmetry.space_group_name_H-M   'P 1'
#
loop_
_entity.id
_entity.type
_entity.pdbx_description
1 polymer ?
#
loop_
_entity_poly.entity_id
_entity_poly.type
_entity_poly.pdbx_seq_one_letter_code
_entity_poly.pdbx_strand_id
1 'polypeptide(L)'
;MTDEERLKVLEEKAAELRRLAQENGLDLSSEIAVLEKKIAELKKALFAELSPWERVQLARRPDRPSGLPFVQALCEAFYELRGDRVLGDDPALRGGFAKLCGKTVAILFHHRGGTPEEQRLARFGMASAHGYWKAKRIMEVAG
;
A
#
# COMPACT_ATOMS: atom_id res chain seq x y z
N MET A 1 22.28 -8.73 16.44
CA MET A 1 21.26 -7.68 16.33
C MET A 1 21.22 -7.25 14.88
N THR A 2 20.25 -7.71 14.10
CA THR A 2 20.12 -7.34 12.69
C THR A 2 19.82 -5.84 12.56
N ASP A 3 20.13 -5.21 11.43
CA ASP A 3 19.83 -3.79 11.25
C ASP A 3 18.32 -3.49 11.29
N GLU A 4 17.47 -4.47 10.99
CA GLU A 4 16.02 -4.41 11.21
C GLU A 4 15.64 -4.36 12.70
N GLU A 5 16.29 -5.16 13.55
CA GLU A 5 16.09 -5.11 15.01
C GLU A 5 16.55 -3.77 15.58
N ARG A 6 17.67 -3.22 15.07
CA ARG A 6 18.17 -1.89 15.45
C ARG A 6 17.20 -0.80 15.07
N LEU A 7 16.62 -0.90 13.87
CA LEU A 7 15.61 0.03 13.40
C LEU A 7 14.37 0.00 14.31
N LYS A 8 13.88 -1.20 14.64
CA LYS A 8 12.72 -1.37 15.51
C LYS A 8 12.91 -0.75 16.89
N VAL A 9 14.07 -0.98 17.51
CA VAL A 9 14.40 -0.40 18.82
C VAL A 9 14.44 1.14 18.76
N LEU A 10 14.97 1.72 17.68
CA LEU A 10 14.99 3.17 17.52
C LEU A 10 13.59 3.75 17.29
N GLU A 11 12.74 3.08 16.51
CA GLU A 11 11.35 3.48 16.29
C GLU A 11 10.53 3.42 17.59
N GLU A 12 10.70 2.38 18.40
CA GLU A 12 10.07 2.25 19.72
C GLU A 12 10.50 3.37 20.66
N LYS A 13 11.81 3.68 20.73
CA LYS A 13 12.34 4.80 21.53
C LYS A 13 11.81 6.15 21.08
N ALA A 14 11.72 6.38 19.77
CA ALA A 14 11.17 7.63 19.23
C ALA A 14 9.67 7.76 19.55
N ALA A 15 8.92 6.65 19.50
CA ALA A 15 7.50 6.63 19.87
C ALA A 15 7.29 6.89 21.38
N GLU A 16 8.14 6.32 22.23
CA GLU A 16 8.11 6.55 23.68
C GLU A 16 8.39 8.02 24.04
N LEU A 17 9.42 8.62 23.44
CA LEU A 17 9.75 10.04 23.67
C LEU A 17 8.62 10.98 23.20
N ARG A 18 7.98 10.68 22.07
CA ARG A 18 6.80 11.45 21.62
C ARG A 18 5.65 11.36 22.61
N ARG A 19 5.41 10.18 23.18
CA ARG A 19 4.38 9.97 24.21
C ARG A 19 4.70 10.76 25.48
N LEU A 20 5.95 10.70 25.95
CA LEU A 20 6.39 11.45 27.14
C LEU A 20 6.34 12.97 26.94
N ALA A 21 6.63 13.46 25.74
CA ALA A 21 6.49 14.87 25.39
C ALA A 21 5.02 15.33 25.45
N GLN A 22 4.08 14.51 24.96
CA GLN A 22 2.64 14.80 25.04
C GLN A 22 2.08 14.73 26.46
N GLU A 23 2.49 13.72 27.26
CA GLU A 23 1.96 13.51 28.61
C GLU A 23 2.52 14.51 29.63
N ASN A 24 3.80 14.88 29.53
CA ASN A 24 4.48 15.71 30.53
C ASN A 24 4.69 17.17 30.10
N GLY A 25 4.27 17.55 28.89
CA GLY A 25 4.45 18.90 28.34
C GLY A 25 5.93 19.29 28.18
N LEU A 26 6.83 18.31 28.09
CA LEU A 26 8.26 18.52 27.92
C LEU A 26 8.58 18.77 26.44
N ASP A 27 9.41 19.77 26.16
CA ASP A 27 9.96 19.98 24.81
C ASP A 27 11.12 19.01 24.58
N LEU A 28 10.81 17.89 23.90
CA LEU A 28 11.77 16.88 23.46
C LEU A 28 11.94 16.91 21.93
N SER A 29 11.57 18.02 21.28
CA SER A 29 11.53 18.13 19.83
C SER A 29 12.91 17.91 19.18
N SER A 30 13.98 18.39 19.81
CA SER A 30 15.36 18.20 19.36
C SER A 30 15.82 16.75 19.38
N GLU A 31 15.54 16.03 20.47
CA GLU A 31 15.93 14.64 20.69
C GLU A 31 15.16 13.72 19.73
N ILE A 32 13.87 13.99 19.54
CA ILE A 32 13.02 13.30 18.58
C ILE A 32 13.57 13.51 17.16
N ALA A 33 13.92 14.74 16.77
CA ALA A 33 14.47 15.04 15.45
C ALA A 33 15.80 14.31 15.20
N VAL A 34 16.68 14.23 16.21
CA VAL A 34 17.95 13.48 16.11
C VAL A 34 17.69 11.98 15.89
N LEU A 35 16.73 11.40 16.61
CA LEU A 35 16.36 9.99 16.45
C LEU A 35 15.72 9.72 15.09
N GLU A 36 14.80 10.57 14.65
CA GLU A 36 14.16 10.46 13.33
C GLU A 36 15.19 10.50 12.21
N LYS A 37 16.19 11.39 12.31
CA LYS A 37 17.28 11.46 11.34
C LYS A 37 18.08 10.15 11.30
N LYS A 38 18.44 9.60 12.46
CA LYS A 38 19.15 8.31 12.55
C LYS A 38 18.32 7.15 11.98
N ILE A 39 17.01 7.12 12.27
CA ILE A 39 16.06 6.15 11.71
C ILE A 39 16.03 6.26 10.18
N ALA A 40 15.95 7.47 9.64
CA ALA A 40 15.91 7.70 8.20
C ALA A 40 17.21 7.27 7.50
N GLU A 41 18.37 7.59 8.08
CA GLU A 41 19.69 7.18 7.57
C GLU A 41 19.84 5.65 7.58
N LEU A 42 19.47 4.99 8.68
CA LEU A 42 19.51 3.53 8.79
C LEU A 42 18.55 2.85 7.82
N LYS A 43 17.31 3.35 7.69
CA LYS A 43 16.36 2.87 6.67
C LYS A 43 16.98 2.95 5.28
N LYS A 44 17.57 4.10 4.93
CA LYS A 44 18.17 4.31 3.62
C LYS A 44 19.31 3.32 3.35
N ALA A 45 20.18 3.09 4.32
CA ALA A 45 21.26 2.11 4.20
C ALA A 45 20.71 0.69 4.03
N LEU A 46 19.75 0.29 4.87
CA LEU A 46 19.11 -1.03 4.82
C LEU A 46 18.47 -1.30 3.44
N PHE A 47 17.69 -0.33 2.92
CA PHE A 47 17.03 -0.47 1.62
C PHE A 47 18.00 -0.44 0.44
N ALA A 48 19.17 0.20 0.59
CA ALA A 48 20.20 0.24 -0.45
C ALA A 48 20.89 -1.11 -0.64
N GLU A 49 21.12 -1.85 0.45
CA GLU A 49 21.87 -3.10 0.45
C GLU A 49 20.99 -4.37 0.36
N LEU A 50 19.67 -4.22 0.14
CA LEU A 50 18.77 -5.38 0.03
C LEU A 50 19.20 -6.33 -1.08
N SER A 51 19.44 -7.58 -0.69
CA SER A 51 19.62 -8.71 -1.58
C SER A 51 18.37 -8.96 -2.43
N PRO A 52 18.49 -9.66 -3.57
CA PRO A 52 17.34 -10.01 -4.41
C PRO A 52 16.23 -10.76 -3.64
N TRP A 53 16.60 -11.64 -2.70
CA TRP A 53 15.62 -12.40 -1.92
C TRP A 53 14.89 -11.53 -0.90
N GLU A 54 15.59 -10.63 -0.20
CA GLU A 54 14.96 -9.70 0.75
C GLU A 54 14.00 -8.73 0.03
N ARG A 55 14.33 -8.31 -1.20
CA ARG A 55 13.40 -7.52 -2.03
C ARG A 55 12.12 -8.28 -2.34
N VAL A 56 12.20 -9.59 -2.61
CA VAL A 56 11.02 -10.44 -2.82
C VAL A 56 10.20 -10.57 -1.53
N GLN A 57 10.85 -10.75 -0.39
CA GLN A 57 10.17 -10.80 0.91
C GLN A 57 9.45 -9.48 1.22
N LEU A 58 10.11 -8.34 1.01
CA LEU A 58 9.53 -7.00 1.14
C LEU A 58 8.30 -6.84 0.23
N ALA A 59 8.37 -7.29 -1.02
CA ALA A 59 7.25 -7.21 -1.96
C ALA A 59 6.04 -8.08 -1.54
N ARG A 60 6.26 -9.12 -0.74
CA ARG A 60 5.23 -10.09 -0.27
C ARG A 60 4.68 -9.79 1.12
N ARG A 61 5.21 -8.77 1.80
CA ARG A 61 4.80 -8.40 3.14
C ARG A 61 3.26 -8.25 3.29
N PRO A 62 2.67 -8.76 4.39
CA PRO A 62 1.22 -8.62 4.63
C PRO A 62 0.77 -7.16 4.76
N ASP A 63 1.62 -6.29 5.30
CA ASP A 63 1.36 -4.86 5.49
C ASP A 63 1.57 -4.01 4.24
N ARG A 64 2.05 -4.59 3.13
CA ARG A 64 2.19 -3.86 1.87
C ARG A 64 0.81 -3.36 1.39
N PRO A 65 0.63 -2.04 1.16
CA PRO A 65 -0.63 -1.51 0.65
C PRO A 65 -1.01 -2.15 -0.69
N SER A 66 -2.29 -2.51 -0.82
CA SER A 66 -2.87 -2.98 -2.09
C SER A 66 -3.20 -1.80 -3.02
N GLY A 67 -3.72 -2.08 -4.22
CA GLY A 67 -4.03 -1.03 -5.20
C GLY A 67 -5.05 0.02 -4.72
N LEU A 68 -6.05 -0.36 -3.93
CA LEU A 68 -7.13 0.54 -3.51
C LEU A 68 -6.64 1.74 -2.66
N PRO A 69 -5.79 1.56 -1.62
CA PRO A 69 -5.18 2.68 -0.91
C PRO A 69 -4.53 3.73 -1.81
N PHE A 70 -3.84 3.30 -2.88
CA PHE A 70 -3.23 4.25 -3.82
C PHE A 70 -4.29 5.02 -4.60
N VAL A 71 -5.35 4.36 -5.06
CA VAL A 71 -6.46 5.05 -5.76
C VAL A 71 -7.14 6.06 -4.85
N GLN A 72 -7.38 5.70 -3.59
CA GLN A 72 -8.00 6.60 -2.61
C GLN A 72 -7.10 7.78 -2.24
N ALA A 73 -5.79 7.60 -2.23
CA ALA A 73 -4.84 8.67 -1.90
C ALA A 73 -4.54 9.60 -3.09
N LEU A 74 -4.56 9.08 -4.32
CA LEU A 74 -4.11 9.81 -5.51
C LEU A 74 -5.26 10.33 -6.37
N CYS A 75 -6.45 9.74 -6.29
CA CYS A 75 -7.55 10.01 -7.21
C CYS A 75 -8.80 10.51 -6.47
N GLU A 76 -9.58 11.32 -7.17
CA GLU A 76 -10.88 11.81 -6.72
C GLU A 76 -12.01 11.08 -7.46
N ALA A 77 -13.18 11.00 -6.82
CA ALA A 77 -14.41 10.49 -7.42
C ALA A 77 -14.26 9.12 -8.13
N PHE A 78 -13.55 8.17 -7.49
CA PHE A 78 -13.39 6.83 -8.04
C PHE A 78 -14.73 6.09 -8.11
N TYR A 79 -15.13 5.73 -9.32
CA TYR A 79 -16.32 4.95 -9.62
C TYR A 79 -15.94 3.57 -10.14
N GLU A 80 -16.09 2.56 -9.29
CA GLU A 80 -15.75 1.17 -9.61
C GLU A 80 -16.75 0.55 -10.59
N LEU A 81 -16.23 -0.05 -11.66
CA LEU A 81 -17.00 -0.84 -12.62
C LEU A 81 -16.84 -2.33 -12.33
N ARG A 82 -17.97 -3.00 -12.18
CA ARG A 82 -18.05 -4.44 -11.89
C ARG A 82 -18.56 -5.22 -13.10
N GLY A 83 -18.17 -6.49 -13.15
CA GLY A 83 -18.64 -7.47 -14.12
C GLY A 83 -17.98 -7.39 -15.50
N ASP A 84 -17.83 -8.56 -16.10
CA ASP A 84 -17.40 -8.74 -17.49
C ASP A 84 -18.56 -8.69 -18.52
N ARG A 85 -19.82 -8.67 -18.03
CA ARG A 85 -21.07 -8.78 -18.82
C ARG A 85 -21.27 -10.13 -19.52
N VAL A 86 -20.51 -11.16 -19.15
CA VAL A 86 -20.61 -12.50 -19.72
C VAL A 86 -20.98 -13.51 -18.64
N LEU A 87 -20.21 -13.58 -17.56
CA LEU A 87 -20.36 -14.61 -16.54
C LEU A 87 -20.39 -14.06 -15.13
N GLY A 88 -19.61 -13.02 -14.83
CA GLY A 88 -19.54 -12.51 -13.47
C GLY A 88 -18.53 -11.40 -13.23
N ASP A 89 -18.39 -11.05 -11.95
CA ASP A 89 -17.41 -10.08 -11.48
C ASP A 89 -16.26 -10.78 -10.78
N ASP A 90 -15.02 -10.39 -11.14
CA ASP A 90 -13.82 -10.88 -10.48
C ASP A 90 -13.36 -9.90 -9.39
N PRO A 91 -13.44 -10.26 -8.10
CA PRO A 91 -13.00 -9.38 -7.00
C PRO A 91 -11.49 -9.19 -6.93
N ALA A 92 -10.70 -10.07 -7.59
CA ALA A 92 -9.24 -10.02 -7.58
C ALA A 92 -8.67 -8.91 -8.48
N LEU A 93 -9.43 -8.48 -9.49
CA LEU A 93 -9.06 -7.39 -10.39
C LEU A 93 -10.12 -6.31 -10.32
N ARG A 94 -9.78 -5.14 -9.78
CA ARG A 94 -10.72 -4.01 -9.62
C ARG A 94 -10.35 -2.90 -10.59
N GLY A 95 -11.34 -2.09 -10.94
CA GLY A 95 -11.09 -0.94 -11.79
C GLY A 95 -12.33 -0.14 -12.12
N GLY A 96 -12.13 0.99 -12.77
CA GLY A 96 -13.18 1.95 -13.04
C GLY A 96 -12.62 3.31 -13.43
N PHE A 97 -13.44 4.33 -13.35
CA PHE A 97 -13.06 5.70 -13.72
C PHE A 97 -12.81 6.55 -12.48
N ALA A 98 -11.80 7.41 -12.54
CA ALA A 98 -11.52 8.38 -11.49
C ALA A 98 -11.06 9.70 -12.11
N LYS A 99 -10.92 10.73 -11.28
CA LYS A 99 -10.20 11.96 -11.63
C LYS A 99 -8.81 11.93 -11.01
N LEU A 100 -7.78 12.10 -11.85
CA LEU A 100 -6.39 12.28 -11.43
C LEU A 100 -5.91 13.63 -11.95
N CYS A 101 -5.56 14.55 -11.04
CA CYS A 101 -5.14 15.92 -11.40
C CYS A 101 -6.13 16.61 -12.36
N GLY A 102 -7.43 16.49 -12.09
CA GLY A 102 -8.50 17.06 -12.92
C GLY A 102 -8.80 16.33 -14.23
N LYS A 103 -8.05 15.28 -14.59
CA LYS A 103 -8.28 14.48 -15.81
C LYS A 103 -9.02 13.19 -15.48
N THR A 104 -10.02 12.86 -16.28
CA THR A 104 -10.69 11.55 -16.18
C THR A 104 -9.75 10.47 -16.67
N VAL A 105 -9.52 9.46 -15.85
CA VAL A 105 -8.64 8.31 -16.14
C VAL A 105 -9.35 7.00 -15.84
N ALA A 106 -9.05 5.97 -16.63
CA ALA A 106 -9.40 4.60 -16.30
C ALA A 106 -8.28 3.98 -15.44
N ILE A 107 -8.65 3.33 -14.36
CA ILE A 107 -7.72 2.70 -13.41
C ILE A 107 -8.05 1.22 -13.30
N LEU A 108 -7.01 0.39 -13.36
CA LEU A 108 -7.09 -1.06 -13.17
C LEU A 108 -6.00 -1.49 -12.19
N PHE A 109 -6.35 -2.36 -11.24
CA PHE A 109 -5.38 -2.87 -10.27
C PHE A 109 -5.79 -4.23 -9.72
N HIS A 110 -4.79 -5.01 -9.33
CA HIS A 110 -5.00 -6.23 -8.54
C HIS A 110 -5.33 -5.86 -7.10
N HIS A 111 -6.35 -6.52 -6.55
CA HIS A 111 -6.80 -6.33 -5.18
C HIS A 111 -6.59 -7.61 -4.39
N ARG A 112 -5.66 -7.57 -3.43
CA ARG A 112 -5.38 -8.71 -2.55
C ARG A 112 -6.38 -8.84 -1.41
N GLY A 113 -7.04 -7.75 -0.97
CA GLY A 113 -7.82 -7.72 0.27
C GLY A 113 -6.97 -7.36 1.49
N GLY A 114 -7.53 -6.56 2.40
CA GLY A 114 -6.89 -6.14 3.65
C GLY A 114 -7.17 -7.08 4.82
N THR A 115 -8.35 -7.69 4.85
CA THR A 115 -8.73 -8.70 5.85
C THR A 115 -8.56 -10.13 5.32
N PRO A 116 -8.43 -11.15 6.18
CA PRO A 116 -8.39 -12.55 5.75
C PRO A 116 -9.62 -12.98 4.94
N GLU A 117 -10.79 -12.42 5.25
CA GLU A 117 -12.03 -12.68 4.52
C GLU A 117 -12.00 -12.06 3.13
N GLU A 118 -11.60 -10.79 3.02
CA GLU A 118 -11.40 -10.12 1.74
C GLU A 118 -10.34 -10.83 0.89
N GLN A 119 -9.25 -11.31 1.50
CA GLN A 119 -8.22 -12.06 0.81
C GLN A 119 -8.73 -13.35 0.20
N ARG A 120 -9.55 -14.09 0.94
CA ARG A 120 -10.19 -15.31 0.44
C ARG A 120 -11.12 -14.98 -0.73
N LEU A 121 -11.97 -13.96 -0.58
CA LEU A 121 -12.90 -13.52 -1.63
C LEU A 121 -12.17 -13.07 -2.90
N ALA A 122 -11.12 -12.26 -2.74
CA ALA A 122 -10.31 -11.73 -3.82
C ALA A 122 -9.25 -12.72 -4.33
N ARG A 123 -9.26 -13.98 -3.87
CA ARG A 123 -8.30 -15.02 -4.27
C ARG A 123 -6.85 -14.55 -4.15
N PHE A 124 -6.54 -13.80 -3.10
CA PHE A 124 -5.23 -13.20 -2.87
C PHE A 124 -4.72 -12.31 -4.03
N GLY A 125 -5.63 -11.71 -4.80
CA GLY A 125 -5.31 -10.88 -5.97
C GLY A 125 -5.04 -11.66 -7.24
N MET A 126 -5.26 -12.99 -7.23
CA MET A 126 -5.11 -13.85 -8.40
C MET A 126 -6.37 -13.75 -9.28
N ALA A 127 -6.24 -12.99 -10.37
CA ALA A 127 -7.33 -12.79 -11.33
C ALA A 127 -7.58 -14.05 -12.17
N SER A 128 -8.86 -14.35 -12.38
CA SER A 128 -9.36 -15.32 -13.33
C SER A 128 -9.58 -14.69 -14.71
N ALA A 129 -9.95 -15.50 -15.71
CA ALA A 129 -10.27 -15.02 -17.06
C ALA A 129 -11.30 -13.87 -17.07
N HIS A 130 -12.32 -13.95 -16.21
CA HIS A 130 -13.36 -12.92 -16.05
C HIS A 130 -12.79 -11.56 -15.63
N GLY A 131 -11.76 -11.55 -14.78
CA GLY A 131 -11.07 -10.33 -14.40
C GLY A 131 -10.46 -9.66 -15.63
N TYR A 132 -9.74 -10.42 -16.45
CA TYR A 132 -9.13 -9.88 -17.68
C TYR A 132 -10.17 -9.40 -18.70
N TRP A 133 -11.32 -10.07 -18.83
CA TRP A 133 -12.42 -9.59 -19.68
C TRP A 133 -13.04 -8.30 -19.17
N LYS A 134 -13.22 -8.18 -17.84
CA LYS A 134 -13.63 -6.93 -17.21
C LYS A 134 -12.62 -5.81 -17.48
N ALA A 135 -11.32 -6.07 -17.35
CA ALA A 135 -10.28 -5.09 -17.66
C ALA A 135 -10.33 -4.65 -19.13
N LYS A 136 -10.43 -5.61 -20.06
CA LYS A 136 -10.59 -5.31 -21.50
C LYS A 136 -11.78 -4.40 -21.74
N ARG A 137 -12.94 -4.72 -21.18
CA ARG A 137 -14.16 -3.90 -21.27
C ARG A 137 -13.93 -2.48 -20.75
N ILE A 138 -13.26 -2.33 -19.61
CA ILE A 138 -12.98 -0.99 -19.04
C ILE A 138 -12.06 -0.20 -19.98
N MET A 139 -11.04 -0.84 -20.56
CA MET A 139 -10.15 -0.22 -21.54
C MET A 139 -10.91 0.19 -22.81
N GLU A 140 -11.79 -0.66 -23.34
CA GLU A 140 -12.62 -0.35 -24.52
C GLU A 140 -13.55 0.86 -24.30
N VAL A 141 -14.03 1.06 -23.08
CA VAL A 141 -14.85 2.23 -22.73
C VAL A 141 -14.00 3.49 -22.55
N ALA A 142 -12.74 3.35 -22.19
CA ALA A 142 -11.83 4.47 -21.96
C ALA A 142 -11.39 5.15 -23.27
N GLY A 143 -11.36 4.41 -24.38
CA GLY A 143 -10.97 4.90 -25.71
C GLY A 143 -9.64 4.34 -26.20
#